data_AF-A0A6I7Q1Z1-F1
#
_entry.id   AF-A0A6I7Q1Z1-F1
#
_cell.length_a   1.000
_cell.length_b   1.000
_cell.length_c   1.000
_cell.angle_alpha   90.00
_cell.angle_beta   90.00
_cell.angle_gamma   90.00
#
_symmetry.space_group_name_H-M   'P 1'
#
loop_
_entity.id
_entity.type
_entity.pdbx_description
1 polymer ?
#
loop_
_entity_poly.entity_id
_entity_poly.type
_entity_poly.pdbx_seq_one_letter_code
_entity_poly.pdbx_strand_id
1 'polypeptide(L)'
;MPSWNCSRGRMIVATRWRIALTAAAIDGHCPNPQPALSQMPEPPAPCVPPAPAARLRLRAALDLLAALRVLLSGYRIGALPQVLDLQRLDADNLQLVTETLGNGEVSARIAGSEPASISETRLAGVWRVRQQDPAGTLVRDVLEVADIPGLIRFGAFDDARDRLPLPSALPPGIMNAPGVLAELDANLAARAGGETAVHIVNLGLLPLSAADHAFLREQLGGGRVWLVAGGYGRCEMRATALRPVWWVQHFNSEGRLLLDSLEVTTCPVAALATQEDIDDSGERLHELLETWG
;
A
#
# COMPACT_ATOMS: atom_id res chain seq x y z
N MET A 1 -24.19 -18.24 22.05
CA MET A 1 -24.11 -17.33 20.90
C MET A 1 -23.41 -16.06 21.36
N PRO A 2 -22.10 -15.90 21.11
CA PRO A 2 -21.46 -14.62 21.34
C PRO A 2 -21.65 -13.74 20.11
N SER A 3 -22.25 -12.58 20.33
CA SER A 3 -22.43 -11.50 19.38
C SER A 3 -21.08 -10.97 18.89
N TRP A 4 -20.86 -11.04 17.58
CA TRP A 4 -19.75 -10.39 16.88
C TRP A 4 -19.80 -8.87 17.10
N ASN A 5 -18.81 -8.32 17.80
CA ASN A 5 -18.72 -6.88 18.00
C ASN A 5 -18.02 -6.24 16.78
N CYS A 6 -18.83 -5.83 15.80
CA CYS A 6 -18.49 -5.28 14.48
C CYS A 6 -17.77 -3.91 14.51
N SER A 7 -17.20 -3.51 15.65
CA SER A 7 -16.60 -2.19 15.89
C SER A 7 -15.07 -2.15 15.71
N ARG A 8 -14.36 -3.29 15.78
CA ARG A 8 -12.88 -3.33 15.74
C ARG A 8 -12.27 -3.31 14.34
N GLY A 9 -12.89 -3.99 13.36
CA GLY A 9 -12.46 -3.91 11.95
C GLY A 9 -12.58 -2.51 11.32
N ARG A 10 -13.30 -1.58 11.98
CA ARG A 10 -13.45 -0.17 11.57
C ARG A 10 -12.29 0.73 12.02
N MET A 11 -11.44 0.26 12.94
CA MET A 11 -10.34 1.05 13.49
C MET A 11 -9.08 1.01 12.61
N ILE A 12 -8.79 -0.15 12.01
CA ILE A 12 -7.59 -0.40 11.17
C ILE A 12 -7.47 0.61 10.01
N VAL A 13 -8.57 0.90 9.30
CA VAL A 13 -8.58 1.87 8.18
C VAL A 13 -8.53 3.33 8.67
N ALA A 14 -9.10 3.61 9.85
CA ALA A 14 -9.11 4.94 10.43
C ALA A 14 -7.71 5.37 10.92
N THR A 15 -6.86 4.42 11.36
CA THR A 15 -5.52 4.72 11.88
C THR A 15 -4.56 5.16 10.76
N ARG A 16 -4.59 4.48 9.60
CA ARG A 16 -3.74 4.85 8.43
C ARG A 16 -4.06 6.24 7.88
N TRP A 17 -5.34 6.62 7.86
CA TRP A 17 -5.80 7.96 7.47
C TRP A 17 -5.50 9.03 8.53
N ARG A 18 -5.67 8.70 9.82
CA ARG A 18 -5.44 9.65 10.91
C ARG A 18 -3.96 10.03 10.99
N ILE A 19 -3.02 9.11 10.82
CA ILE A 19 -1.57 9.42 10.85
C ILE A 19 -1.17 10.35 9.69
N ALA A 20 -1.64 10.09 8.46
CA ALA A 20 -1.34 10.94 7.29
C ALA A 20 -1.91 12.36 7.43
N LEU A 21 -3.12 12.51 7.97
CA LEU A 21 -3.73 13.82 8.20
C LEU A 21 -3.14 14.55 9.42
N THR A 22 -2.63 13.83 10.43
CA THR A 22 -2.00 14.46 11.61
C THR A 22 -0.62 15.03 11.28
N ALA A 23 0.08 14.47 10.29
CA ALA A 23 1.34 15.03 9.77
C ALA A 23 1.15 16.34 8.97
N ALA A 24 -0.08 16.64 8.53
CA ALA A 24 -0.42 17.81 7.72
C ALA A 24 -1.22 18.90 8.48
N ALA A 25 -1.38 18.79 9.79
CA ALA A 25 -2.24 19.69 10.55
C ALA A 25 -1.52 20.99 11.00
N ILE A 26 -1.78 22.07 10.27
CA ILE A 26 -1.91 23.42 10.86
C ILE A 26 -3.38 23.82 10.71
N ASP A 27 -4.02 24.00 11.87
CA ASP A 27 -5.37 24.47 12.23
C ASP A 27 -6.44 24.74 11.15
N GLY A 28 -7.62 24.14 11.36
CA GLY A 28 -8.89 24.69 10.86
C GLY A 28 -10.01 23.67 10.61
N HIS A 29 -10.67 23.21 11.67
CA HIS A 29 -12.06 22.70 11.68
C HIS A 29 -12.53 21.87 10.46
N CYS A 30 -12.22 20.56 10.43
CA CYS A 30 -12.88 19.64 9.51
C CYS A 30 -14.35 19.42 9.93
N PRO A 31 -15.35 19.65 9.07
CA PRO A 31 -16.71 19.21 9.33
C PRO A 31 -16.73 17.69 9.35
N ASN A 32 -17.26 17.10 10.42
CA ASN A 32 -17.42 15.65 10.59
C ASN A 32 -18.45 15.13 9.57
N PRO A 33 -18.07 14.42 8.48
CA PRO A 33 -19.04 13.80 7.62
C PRO A 33 -19.40 12.46 8.25
N GLN A 34 -20.51 12.41 8.99
CA GLN A 34 -21.12 11.11 9.30
C GLN A 34 -21.64 10.52 7.99
N PRO A 35 -21.15 9.36 7.53
CA PRO A 35 -21.71 8.73 6.34
C PRO A 35 -23.14 8.29 6.63
N ALA A 36 -24.04 8.51 5.66
CA ALA A 36 -25.37 7.91 5.69
C ALA A 36 -25.22 6.37 5.74
N LEU A 37 -25.89 5.73 6.69
CA LEU A 37 -25.87 4.28 6.96
C LEU A 37 -26.18 3.39 5.74
N SER A 38 -26.63 3.98 4.63
CA SER A 38 -27.13 3.28 3.44
C SER A 38 -26.08 2.98 2.36
N GLN A 39 -24.81 3.37 2.55
CA GLN A 39 -23.72 3.11 1.58
C GLN A 39 -22.61 2.21 2.15
N MET A 40 -22.90 1.41 3.18
CA MET A 40 -21.95 0.43 3.69
C MET A 40 -21.99 -0.84 2.83
N PRO A 41 -20.86 -1.32 2.27
CA PRO A 41 -20.79 -2.64 1.67
C PRO A 41 -21.13 -3.70 2.72
N GLU A 42 -21.94 -4.69 2.35
CA GLU A 42 -22.25 -5.82 3.23
C GLU A 42 -20.96 -6.53 3.67
N PRO A 43 -20.90 -6.99 4.93
CA PRO A 43 -19.75 -7.77 5.39
C PRO A 43 -19.59 -9.01 4.49
N PRO A 44 -18.35 -9.36 4.08
CA PRO A 44 -18.13 -10.52 3.25
C PRO A 44 -18.65 -11.77 3.96
N ALA A 45 -19.23 -12.69 3.18
CA ALA A 45 -19.72 -13.96 3.70
C ALA A 45 -18.61 -14.65 4.53
N PRO A 46 -18.94 -15.23 5.70
CA PRO A 46 -17.96 -15.92 6.52
C PRO A 46 -17.34 -17.07 5.72
N CYS A 47 -16.00 -17.17 5.74
CA CYS A 47 -15.32 -18.29 5.12
C CYS A 47 -15.76 -19.59 5.81
N VAL A 48 -16.37 -20.49 5.05
CA VAL A 48 -16.93 -21.74 5.58
C VAL A 48 -15.79 -22.75 5.75
N PRO A 49 -15.68 -23.45 6.89
CA PRO A 49 -14.69 -24.50 7.07
C PRO A 49 -14.83 -25.58 6.00
N PRO A 50 -13.72 -26.16 5.50
CA PRO A 50 -13.81 -27.28 4.58
C PRO A 50 -14.51 -28.47 5.24
N ALA A 51 -15.42 -29.11 4.50
CA ALA A 51 -16.12 -30.30 4.97
C ALA A 51 -15.11 -31.38 5.42
N PRO A 52 -15.40 -32.18 6.46
CA PRO A 52 -14.45 -33.18 6.98
C PRO A 52 -13.88 -34.11 5.91
N ALA A 53 -14.69 -34.53 4.94
CA ALA A 53 -14.28 -35.38 3.82
C ALA A 53 -13.27 -34.72 2.86
N ALA A 54 -13.24 -33.39 2.80
CA ALA A 54 -12.34 -32.63 1.94
C ALA A 54 -11.00 -32.27 2.62
N ARG A 55 -10.88 -32.41 3.95
CA ARG A 55 -9.70 -31.96 4.72
C ARG A 55 -8.40 -32.65 4.30
N LEU A 56 -8.45 -33.94 3.96
CA LEU A 56 -7.26 -34.67 3.49
C LEU A 56 -6.75 -34.10 2.17
N ARG A 57 -7.65 -33.77 1.24
CA ARG A 57 -7.31 -33.15 -0.05
C ARG A 57 -6.80 -31.72 0.11
N LEU A 58 -7.35 -30.98 1.07
CA LEU A 58 -7.04 -29.57 1.33
C LEU A 58 -5.93 -29.38 2.38
N ARG A 59 -5.17 -30.44 2.67
CA ARG A 59 -4.19 -30.45 3.77
C ARG A 59 -3.07 -29.42 3.55
N ALA A 60 -2.59 -29.27 2.33
CA ALA A 60 -1.51 -28.33 2.01
C ALA A 60 -1.92 -26.87 2.27
N ALA A 61 -3.15 -26.51 1.94
CA ALA A 61 -3.72 -25.20 2.23
C ALA A 61 -3.88 -24.96 3.73
N LEU A 62 -4.36 -25.95 4.48
CA LEU A 62 -4.52 -25.87 5.93
C LEU A 62 -3.15 -25.71 6.63
N ASP A 63 -2.16 -26.49 6.23
CA ASP A 63 -0.79 -26.39 6.75
C ASP A 63 -0.16 -25.01 6.41
N LEU A 64 -0.41 -24.49 5.20
CA LEU A 64 0.06 -23.17 4.79
C LEU A 64 -0.60 -22.04 5.60
N LEU A 65 -1.91 -22.11 5.85
CA LEU A 65 -2.61 -21.12 6.69
C LEU A 65 -2.16 -21.18 8.15
N ALA A 66 -1.88 -22.38 8.67
CA ALA A 66 -1.30 -22.55 10.00
C ALA A 66 0.12 -21.94 10.07
N ALA A 67 0.95 -22.15 9.04
CA ALA A 67 2.28 -21.53 8.94
C ALA A 67 2.18 -20.00 8.83
N LEU A 68 1.24 -19.49 8.02
CA LEU A 68 0.96 -18.06 7.90
C LEU A 68 0.60 -17.44 9.24
N ARG A 69 -0.27 -18.09 10.03
CA ARG A 69 -0.61 -17.64 11.38
C ARG A 69 0.63 -17.47 12.26
N VAL A 70 1.51 -18.47 12.27
CA VAL A 70 2.75 -18.42 13.07
C VAL A 70 3.65 -17.27 12.63
N LEU A 71 3.85 -17.10 11.31
CA LEU A 71 4.66 -16.01 10.77
C LEU A 71 4.07 -14.64 11.07
N LEU A 72 2.74 -14.50 10.94
CA LEU A 72 2.02 -13.26 11.19
C LEU A 72 2.08 -12.84 12.67
N SER A 73 1.82 -13.77 13.59
CA SER A 73 1.92 -13.50 15.03
C SER A 73 3.34 -13.17 15.51
N GLY A 74 4.37 -13.65 14.78
CA GLY A 74 5.77 -13.38 15.09
C GLY A 74 6.34 -12.13 14.40
N TYR A 75 5.63 -11.54 13.43
CA TYR A 75 6.17 -10.46 12.63
C TYR A 75 6.27 -9.15 13.42
N ARG A 76 7.39 -8.45 13.24
CA ARG A 76 7.61 -7.11 13.80
C ARG A 76 8.07 -6.18 12.69
N ILE A 77 7.49 -4.97 12.63
CA ILE A 77 7.88 -3.94 11.67
C ILE A 77 9.40 -3.69 11.75
N GLY A 78 10.02 -3.59 10.59
CA GLY A 78 11.47 -3.49 10.44
C GLY A 78 12.18 -4.84 10.25
N ALA A 79 11.50 -5.97 10.52
CA ALA A 79 11.99 -7.28 10.11
C ALA A 79 11.94 -7.45 8.58
N LEU A 80 12.70 -8.43 8.07
CA LEU A 80 12.59 -8.81 6.66
C LEU A 80 11.23 -9.49 6.39
N PRO A 81 10.67 -9.31 5.18
CA PRO A 81 9.43 -9.98 4.77
C PRO A 81 9.54 -11.51 4.93
N GLN A 82 8.50 -12.12 5.51
CA GLN A 82 8.40 -13.58 5.61
C GLN A 82 7.60 -14.11 4.42
N VAL A 83 8.09 -15.14 3.73
CA VAL A 83 7.55 -15.57 2.43
C VAL A 83 7.04 -17.01 2.48
N LEU A 84 5.84 -17.25 1.95
CA LEU A 84 5.25 -18.57 1.73
C LEU A 84 4.95 -18.78 0.25
N ASP A 85 5.49 -19.84 -0.34
CA ASP A 85 5.31 -20.17 -1.75
C ASP A 85 3.94 -20.80 -2.02
N LEU A 86 3.18 -20.21 -2.95
CA LEU A 86 1.88 -20.72 -3.38
C LEU A 86 1.96 -21.60 -4.62
N GLN A 87 3.08 -21.60 -5.35
CA GLN A 87 3.22 -22.34 -6.62
C GLN A 87 3.19 -23.87 -6.42
N ARG A 88 3.39 -24.33 -5.19
CA ARG A 88 3.35 -25.76 -4.83
C ARG A 88 1.93 -26.26 -4.52
N LEU A 89 0.95 -25.37 -4.40
CA LEU A 89 -0.43 -25.75 -4.16
C LEU A 89 -1.09 -26.19 -5.47
N ASP A 90 -1.87 -27.27 -5.40
CA ASP A 90 -2.82 -27.59 -6.47
C ASP A 90 -3.97 -26.56 -6.51
N ALA A 91 -4.81 -26.65 -7.54
CA ALA A 91 -5.87 -25.68 -7.79
C ALA A 91 -6.87 -25.57 -6.61
N ASP A 92 -7.22 -26.70 -5.98
CA ASP A 92 -8.18 -26.73 -4.87
C ASP A 92 -7.61 -26.10 -3.61
N ASN A 93 -6.35 -26.40 -3.29
CA ASN A 93 -5.66 -25.82 -2.16
C ASN A 93 -5.44 -24.31 -2.36
N LEU A 94 -5.04 -23.89 -3.56
CA LEU A 94 -4.86 -22.47 -3.89
C LEU A 94 -6.19 -21.70 -3.81
N GLN A 95 -7.28 -22.31 -4.27
CA GLN A 95 -8.61 -21.73 -4.18
C GLN A 95 -9.00 -21.50 -2.71
N LEU A 96 -8.83 -22.51 -1.85
CA LEU A 96 -9.13 -22.37 -0.42
C LEU A 96 -8.35 -21.22 0.20
N VAL A 97 -7.03 -21.14 -0.03
CA VAL A 97 -6.20 -20.04 0.50
C VAL A 97 -6.67 -18.68 -0.02
N THR A 98 -6.95 -18.58 -1.32
CA THR A 98 -7.38 -17.32 -1.94
C THR A 98 -8.74 -16.84 -1.42
N GLU A 99 -9.70 -17.75 -1.25
CA GLU A 99 -11.03 -17.44 -0.71
C GLU A 99 -10.97 -17.04 0.76
N THR A 100 -10.15 -17.75 1.53
CA THR A 100 -9.95 -17.51 2.97
C THR A 100 -9.38 -16.12 3.23
N LEU A 101 -8.29 -15.77 2.55
CA LEU A 101 -7.59 -14.51 2.76
C LEU A 101 -8.30 -13.34 2.06
N GLY A 102 -8.91 -13.60 0.90
CA GLY A 102 -9.56 -12.60 0.08
C GLY A 102 -8.65 -11.45 -0.37
N ASN A 103 -9.27 -10.39 -0.89
CA ASN A 103 -8.59 -9.17 -1.28
C ASN A 103 -8.89 -8.07 -0.26
N GLY A 104 -7.85 -7.35 0.13
CA GLY A 104 -7.92 -6.14 0.94
C GLY A 104 -8.10 -4.90 0.09
N GLU A 105 -7.76 -3.76 0.69
CA GLU A 105 -8.00 -2.45 0.10
C GLU A 105 -6.76 -1.89 -0.61
N VAL A 106 -5.56 -2.42 -0.33
CA VAL A 106 -4.32 -1.93 -0.92
C VAL A 106 -3.83 -2.87 -2.02
N SER A 107 -3.48 -2.29 -3.16
CA SER A 107 -2.88 -3.00 -4.29
C SER A 107 -1.73 -2.19 -4.88
N ALA A 108 -0.80 -2.88 -5.53
CA ALA A 108 0.29 -2.26 -6.23
C ALA A 108 0.58 -2.97 -7.55
N ARG A 109 1.13 -2.20 -8.49
CA ARG A 109 1.69 -2.70 -9.74
C ARG A 109 3.10 -2.21 -9.87
N ILE A 110 3.96 -3.11 -10.33
CA ILE A 110 5.34 -2.83 -10.68
C ILE A 110 5.47 -3.09 -12.18
N ALA A 111 5.86 -2.06 -12.93
CA ALA A 111 6.23 -2.17 -14.34
C ALA A 111 7.72 -2.54 -14.49
N GLY A 112 8.11 -2.92 -15.72
CA GLY A 112 9.50 -3.28 -16.06
C GLY A 112 9.59 -4.61 -16.79
N SER A 113 10.78 -5.19 -16.85
CA SER A 113 11.04 -6.50 -17.46
C SER A 113 10.42 -7.65 -16.67
N GLU A 114 10.27 -7.49 -15.35
CA GLU A 114 9.64 -8.47 -14.46
C GLU A 114 8.43 -7.83 -13.76
N PRO A 115 7.31 -7.64 -14.50
CA PRO A 115 6.16 -6.96 -13.94
C PRO A 115 5.57 -7.74 -12.77
N ALA A 116 5.14 -7.00 -11.74
CA ALA A 116 4.54 -7.58 -10.55
C ALA A 116 3.13 -7.01 -10.32
N SER A 117 2.22 -7.88 -9.93
CA SER A 117 0.95 -7.48 -9.30
C SER A 117 0.98 -7.89 -7.84
N ILE A 118 0.64 -6.95 -6.97
CA ILE A 118 0.74 -7.11 -5.53
C ILE A 118 -0.57 -6.65 -4.90
N SER A 119 -1.10 -7.40 -3.94
CA SER A 119 -2.35 -7.07 -3.27
C SER A 119 -2.30 -7.46 -1.81
N GLU A 120 -2.64 -6.53 -0.92
CA GLU A 120 -2.93 -6.84 0.48
C GLU A 120 -4.19 -7.71 0.53
N THR A 121 -4.21 -8.68 1.43
CA THR A 121 -5.40 -9.49 1.68
C THR A 121 -6.33 -8.77 2.66
N ARG A 122 -7.43 -9.40 3.08
CA ARG A 122 -8.28 -8.82 4.17
C ARG A 122 -7.59 -8.78 5.53
N LEU A 123 -6.43 -9.44 5.64
CA LEU A 123 -5.52 -9.40 6.77
C LEU A 123 -4.41 -8.41 6.44
N ALA A 124 -4.35 -7.32 7.21
CA ALA A 124 -3.36 -6.29 7.05
C ALA A 124 -1.95 -6.84 7.26
N GLY A 125 -1.01 -6.38 6.42
CA GLY A 125 0.36 -6.87 6.40
C GLY A 125 0.54 -8.28 5.82
N VAL A 126 -0.52 -8.92 5.32
CA VAL A 126 -0.43 -10.14 4.51
C VAL A 126 -0.67 -9.77 3.05
N TRP A 127 0.31 -9.99 2.21
CA TRP A 127 0.32 -9.58 0.80
C TRP A 127 0.46 -10.78 -0.11
N ARG A 128 -0.29 -10.81 -1.20
CA ARG A 128 0.00 -11.72 -2.31
C ARG A 128 0.87 -10.99 -3.33
N VAL A 129 2.00 -11.59 -3.69
CA VAL A 129 2.94 -11.05 -4.68
C VAL A 129 3.02 -12.02 -5.84
N ARG A 130 2.66 -11.54 -7.04
CA ARG A 130 2.72 -12.29 -8.28
C ARG A 130 3.64 -11.60 -9.27
N GLN A 131 4.69 -12.28 -9.73
CA GLN A 131 5.59 -11.76 -10.76
C GLN A 131 5.53 -12.62 -12.00
N GLN A 132 5.63 -11.96 -13.15
CA GLN A 132 5.70 -12.59 -14.46
C GLN A 132 7.06 -12.31 -15.09
N ASP A 133 7.52 -13.26 -15.91
CA ASP A 133 8.66 -13.03 -16.80
C ASP A 133 8.26 -12.16 -18.01
N PRO A 134 9.22 -11.76 -18.87
CA PRO A 134 8.90 -11.02 -20.10
C PRO A 134 7.96 -11.74 -21.07
N ALA A 135 7.82 -13.07 -20.97
CA ALA A 135 6.90 -13.86 -21.80
C ALA A 135 5.48 -13.93 -21.21
N GLY A 136 5.24 -13.33 -20.04
CA GLY A 136 3.96 -13.34 -19.34
C GLY A 136 3.73 -14.60 -18.50
N THR A 137 4.75 -15.46 -18.35
CA THR A 137 4.67 -16.66 -17.52
C THR A 137 4.78 -16.27 -16.06
N LEU A 138 3.88 -16.78 -15.21
CA LEU A 138 3.96 -16.58 -13.77
C LEU A 138 5.19 -17.32 -13.23
N VAL A 139 6.18 -16.57 -12.73
CA VAL A 139 7.43 -17.11 -12.16
C VAL A 139 7.47 -17.03 -10.64
N ARG A 140 6.59 -16.22 -10.06
CA ARG A 140 6.44 -16.07 -8.60
C ARG A 140 4.98 -15.91 -8.24
N ASP A 141 4.51 -16.71 -7.28
CA ASP A 141 3.20 -16.53 -6.63
C ASP A 141 3.40 -16.87 -5.14
N VAL A 142 3.43 -15.85 -4.29
CA VAL A 142 3.76 -16.02 -2.88
C VAL A 142 2.83 -15.20 -2.00
N LEU A 143 2.69 -15.62 -0.74
CA LEU A 143 2.27 -14.71 0.33
C LEU A 143 3.51 -14.13 1.01
N GLU A 144 3.47 -12.84 1.32
CA GLU A 144 4.45 -12.13 2.12
C GLU A 144 3.79 -11.55 3.37
N VAL A 145 4.39 -11.78 4.54
CA VAL A 145 4.06 -11.05 5.77
C VAL A 145 5.05 -9.90 5.91
N ALA A 146 4.55 -8.67 5.75
CA ALA A 146 5.32 -7.43 5.88
C ALA A 146 4.40 -6.21 6.03
N ASP A 147 4.91 -5.12 6.61
CA ASP A 147 4.22 -3.82 6.59
C ASP A 147 4.15 -3.19 5.19
N ILE A 148 5.10 -3.53 4.32
CA ILE A 148 5.02 -3.36 2.88
C ILE A 148 5.87 -4.45 2.19
N PRO A 149 5.42 -5.00 1.04
CA PRO A 149 6.15 -6.04 0.29
C PRO A 149 7.59 -5.67 -0.01
N GLY A 150 8.48 -6.67 0.03
CA GLY A 150 9.92 -6.46 -0.17
C GLY A 150 10.25 -5.84 -1.52
N LEU A 151 9.55 -6.26 -2.59
CA LEU A 151 9.70 -5.70 -3.93
C LEU A 151 9.43 -4.20 -4.00
N ILE A 152 8.50 -3.68 -3.17
CA ILE A 152 8.21 -2.25 -3.11
C ILE A 152 9.26 -1.56 -2.26
N ARG A 153 9.51 -2.07 -1.05
CA ARG A 153 10.46 -1.46 -0.10
C ARG A 153 11.85 -1.24 -0.69
N PHE A 154 12.35 -2.24 -1.40
CA PHE A 154 13.72 -2.23 -1.91
C PHE A 154 13.81 -1.91 -3.41
N GLY A 155 12.73 -2.13 -4.17
CA GLY A 155 12.73 -2.04 -5.63
C GLY A 155 11.94 -0.86 -6.23
N ALA A 156 11.32 0.00 -5.41
CA ALA A 156 10.46 1.08 -5.92
C ALA A 156 11.14 2.05 -6.90
N PHE A 157 12.46 2.20 -6.76
CA PHE A 157 13.26 3.21 -7.43
C PHE A 157 14.46 2.63 -8.19
N ASP A 158 14.48 1.34 -8.53
CA ASP A 158 15.64 0.69 -9.18
C ASP A 158 16.06 1.39 -10.48
N ASP A 159 15.08 1.91 -11.24
CA ASP A 159 15.31 2.62 -12.51
C ASP A 159 15.22 4.15 -12.36
N ALA A 160 15.14 4.65 -11.12
CA ALA A 160 15.03 6.08 -10.84
C ALA A 160 16.41 6.73 -10.77
N ARG A 161 16.49 8.00 -11.17
CA ARG A 161 17.71 8.81 -11.04
C ARG A 161 17.83 9.40 -9.63
N ASP A 162 19.04 9.70 -9.21
CA ASP A 162 19.33 10.30 -7.89
C ASP A 162 19.45 11.83 -7.92
N ARG A 163 19.41 12.44 -9.11
CA ARG A 163 19.57 13.88 -9.29
C ARG A 163 18.47 14.47 -10.13
N LEU A 164 18.01 15.64 -9.72
CA LEU A 164 17.05 16.41 -10.47
C LEU A 164 17.78 17.19 -11.59
N PRO A 165 17.47 16.97 -12.87
CA PRO A 165 17.96 17.82 -13.94
C PRO A 165 17.19 19.13 -13.89
N LEU A 166 17.76 20.14 -13.23
CA LEU A 166 17.20 21.49 -13.28
C LEU A 166 17.37 22.05 -14.70
N PRO A 167 16.28 22.44 -15.38
CA PRO A 167 16.39 22.95 -16.74
C PRO A 167 17.08 24.31 -16.76
N SER A 168 17.94 24.53 -17.76
CA SER A 168 18.69 25.78 -17.93
C SER A 168 17.81 26.96 -18.35
N ALA A 169 16.61 26.68 -18.89
CA ALA A 169 15.61 27.67 -19.25
C ALA A 169 14.21 27.12 -18.94
N LEU A 170 13.34 27.98 -18.42
CA LEU A 170 11.96 27.61 -18.09
C LEU A 170 11.05 27.83 -19.30
N PRO A 171 10.15 26.88 -19.61
CA PRO A 171 9.10 27.10 -20.59
C PRO A 171 8.23 28.32 -20.25
N PRO A 172 7.63 29.01 -21.24
CA PRO A 172 6.70 30.10 -20.98
C PRO A 172 5.53 29.68 -20.10
N GLY A 173 5.15 30.53 -19.14
CA GLY A 173 4.02 30.28 -18.25
C GLY A 173 4.34 29.43 -17.01
N ILE A 174 5.57 28.94 -16.88
CA ILE A 174 6.05 28.32 -15.63
C ILE A 174 6.48 29.41 -14.67
N MET A 175 5.97 29.36 -13.44
CA MET A 175 6.20 30.41 -12.43
C MET A 175 6.71 29.81 -11.13
N ASN A 176 5.98 28.85 -10.57
CA ASN A 176 6.16 28.40 -9.18
C ASN A 176 6.70 26.96 -9.08
N ALA A 177 6.61 26.15 -10.14
CA ALA A 177 7.25 24.84 -10.17
C ALA A 177 8.76 24.84 -9.86
N PRO A 178 9.58 25.84 -10.27
CA PRO A 178 11.01 25.85 -9.96
C PRO A 178 11.30 25.89 -8.46
N GLY A 179 10.44 26.53 -7.65
CA GLY A 179 10.58 26.56 -6.19
C GLY A 179 10.43 25.17 -5.58
N VAL A 180 9.42 24.41 -6.03
CA VAL A 180 9.21 23.01 -5.62
C VAL A 180 10.40 22.15 -6.00
N LEU A 181 10.91 22.31 -7.22
CA LEU A 181 12.09 21.58 -7.70
C LEU A 181 13.35 21.90 -6.87
N ALA A 182 13.55 23.16 -6.51
CA ALA A 182 14.66 23.57 -5.65
C ALA A 182 14.53 23.04 -4.21
N GLU A 183 13.32 23.01 -3.65
CA GLU A 183 13.04 22.42 -2.33
C GLU A 183 13.35 20.91 -2.32
N LEU A 184 12.93 20.19 -3.35
CA LEU A 184 13.26 18.77 -3.50
C LEU A 184 14.77 18.55 -3.62
N ASP A 185 15.46 19.30 -4.47
CA ASP A 185 16.92 19.18 -4.66
C ASP A 185 17.67 19.45 -3.34
N ALA A 186 17.27 20.47 -2.58
CA ALA A 186 17.82 20.75 -1.27
C ALA A 186 17.58 19.60 -0.27
N ASN A 187 16.39 19.01 -0.25
CA ASN A 187 16.10 17.85 0.60
C ASN A 187 16.96 16.64 0.21
N LEU A 188 17.09 16.36 -1.10
CA LEU A 188 17.93 15.26 -1.59
C LEU A 188 19.40 15.45 -1.19
N ALA A 189 19.92 16.67 -1.27
CA ALA A 189 21.27 17.00 -0.82
C ALA A 189 21.44 16.78 0.70
N ALA A 190 20.46 17.20 1.52
CA ALA A 190 20.50 16.99 2.97
C ALA A 190 20.47 15.51 3.36
N ARG A 191 19.68 14.70 2.64
CA ARG A 191 19.64 13.24 2.83
C ARG A 191 20.95 12.54 2.48
N ALA A 192 21.64 12.98 1.42
CA ALA A 192 22.97 12.51 1.12
C ALA A 192 23.97 12.81 2.26
N GLY A 193 23.70 13.84 3.07
CA GLY A 193 24.42 14.18 4.30
C GLY A 193 23.98 13.39 5.56
N GLY A 194 23.03 12.46 5.44
CA GLY A 194 22.57 11.59 6.54
C GLY A 194 21.20 11.93 7.13
N GLU A 195 20.51 12.96 6.62
CA GLU A 195 19.12 13.24 7.03
C GLU A 195 18.17 12.14 6.53
N THR A 196 17.28 11.65 7.40
CA THR A 196 16.37 10.53 7.07
C THR A 196 14.89 10.85 7.28
N ALA A 197 14.58 12.04 7.79
CA ALA A 197 13.20 12.46 8.04
C ALA A 197 12.37 12.47 6.75
N VAL A 198 11.09 12.12 6.89
CA VAL A 198 10.13 12.27 5.79
C VAL A 198 9.94 13.76 5.52
N HIS A 199 9.99 14.14 4.24
CA HIS A 199 9.76 15.51 3.82
C HIS A 199 8.59 15.53 2.84
N ILE A 200 7.64 16.44 3.05
CA ILE A 200 6.39 16.49 2.31
C ILE A 200 6.22 17.89 1.75
N VAL A 201 6.11 18.00 0.43
CA VAL A 201 5.74 19.23 -0.26
C VAL A 201 4.25 19.16 -0.62
N ASN A 202 3.44 19.96 0.04
CA ASN A 202 1.99 20.04 -0.23
C ASN A 202 1.74 20.98 -1.41
N LEU A 203 1.52 20.40 -2.60
CA LEU A 203 1.32 21.16 -3.84
C LEU A 203 0.02 21.97 -3.80
N GLY A 204 -0.99 21.52 -3.06
CA GLY A 204 -2.28 22.21 -2.93
C GLY A 204 -2.23 23.52 -2.14
N LEU A 205 -1.17 23.76 -1.37
CA LEU A 205 -0.94 25.02 -0.65
C LEU A 205 -0.15 26.05 -1.46
N LEU A 206 0.40 25.63 -2.61
CA LEU A 206 1.21 26.48 -3.46
C LEU A 206 0.36 27.04 -4.60
N PRO A 207 0.59 28.29 -5.05
CA PRO A 207 -0.12 28.88 -6.17
C PRO A 207 0.40 28.33 -7.51
N LEU A 208 0.25 27.03 -7.74
CA LEU A 208 0.71 26.36 -8.95
C LEU A 208 -0.34 26.47 -10.06
N SER A 209 0.10 26.90 -11.25
CA SER A 209 -0.74 26.87 -12.45
C SER A 209 -0.85 25.44 -13.01
N ALA A 210 -1.80 25.22 -13.93
CA ALA A 210 -1.86 23.95 -14.67
C ALA A 210 -0.56 23.66 -15.45
N ALA A 211 0.12 24.71 -15.93
CA ALA A 211 1.41 24.59 -16.59
C ALA A 211 2.50 24.15 -15.61
N ASP A 212 2.52 24.71 -14.39
CA ASP A 212 3.45 24.28 -13.33
C ASP A 212 3.26 22.80 -12.97
N HIS A 213 2.01 22.35 -12.79
CA HIS A 213 1.73 20.93 -12.52
C HIS A 213 2.17 20.00 -13.66
N ALA A 214 1.90 20.38 -14.92
CA ALA A 214 2.33 19.61 -16.08
C ALA A 214 3.86 19.51 -16.15
N PHE A 215 4.53 20.64 -15.91
CA PHE A 215 5.99 20.71 -15.89
C PHE A 215 6.59 19.88 -14.75
N LEU A 216 6.02 19.91 -13.54
CA LEU A 216 6.46 19.03 -12.44
C LEU A 216 6.33 17.55 -12.80
N ARG A 217 5.22 17.14 -13.43
CA ARG A 217 5.03 15.75 -13.90
C ARG A 217 6.07 15.35 -14.95
N GLU A 218 6.34 16.22 -15.91
CA GLU A 218 7.36 15.98 -16.93
C GLU A 218 8.74 15.86 -16.30
N GLN A 219 9.11 16.81 -15.44
CA GLN A 219 10.41 16.82 -14.80
C GLN A 219 10.59 15.58 -13.92
N LEU A 220 9.66 15.28 -13.03
CA LEU A 220 9.77 14.15 -12.09
C LEU A 220 9.60 12.79 -12.75
N GLY A 221 8.85 12.71 -13.86
CA GLY A 221 8.58 11.48 -14.59
C GLY A 221 7.78 10.44 -13.79
N GLY A 222 7.37 9.38 -14.48
CA GLY A 222 6.75 8.21 -13.84
C GLY A 222 7.81 7.17 -13.49
N GLY A 223 7.83 6.73 -12.23
CA GLY A 223 8.57 5.55 -11.81
C GLY A 223 7.80 4.26 -12.11
N ARG A 224 8.41 3.12 -11.78
CA ARG A 224 7.85 1.80 -12.11
C ARG A 224 6.78 1.31 -11.13
N VAL A 225 6.67 1.90 -9.94
CA VAL A 225 5.74 1.44 -8.90
C VAL A 225 4.54 2.37 -8.75
N TRP A 226 3.35 1.78 -8.76
CA TRP A 226 2.10 2.46 -8.49
C TRP A 226 1.31 1.66 -7.46
N LEU A 227 1.02 2.27 -6.30
CA LEU A 227 0.11 1.75 -5.29
C LEU A 227 -1.21 2.51 -5.30
N VAL A 228 -2.28 1.77 -4.99
CA VAL A 228 -3.61 2.31 -4.76
C VAL A 228 -4.13 1.70 -3.47
N ALA A 229 -4.54 2.56 -2.55
CA ALA A 229 -5.30 2.17 -1.37
C ALA A 229 -6.77 2.61 -1.55
N GLY A 230 -7.68 1.66 -1.41
CA GLY A 230 -9.12 1.86 -1.28
C GLY A 230 -9.56 2.06 0.17
N GLY A 231 -10.87 2.21 0.40
CA GLY A 231 -11.48 2.40 1.72
C GLY A 231 -12.42 3.61 1.75
N TYR A 232 -12.39 4.40 2.83
CA TYR A 232 -13.17 5.63 3.00
C TYR A 232 -12.79 6.76 2.02
N GLY A 233 -11.70 6.60 1.28
CA GLY A 233 -11.27 7.46 0.18
C GLY A 233 -10.20 6.73 -0.64
N ARG A 234 -9.99 7.16 -1.90
CA ARG A 234 -8.94 6.59 -2.76
C ARG A 234 -7.65 7.34 -2.50
N CYS A 235 -6.56 6.62 -2.26
CA CYS A 235 -5.21 7.18 -2.25
C CYS A 235 -4.38 6.54 -3.36
N GLU A 236 -3.81 7.38 -4.24
CA GLU A 236 -2.85 6.95 -5.25
C GLU A 236 -1.45 7.37 -4.84
N MET A 237 -0.52 6.42 -4.85
CA MET A 237 0.88 6.67 -4.56
C MET A 237 1.71 6.16 -5.74
N ARG A 238 2.41 7.06 -6.42
CA ARG A 238 3.27 6.73 -7.57
C ARG A 238 4.70 7.04 -7.23
N ALA A 239 5.59 6.08 -7.38
CA ALA A 239 7.02 6.37 -7.41
C ALA A 239 7.28 7.27 -8.62
N THR A 240 8.07 8.33 -8.46
CA THR A 240 8.53 9.14 -9.60
C THR A 240 9.80 8.53 -10.20
N ALA A 241 10.28 9.07 -11.31
CA ALA A 241 11.58 8.70 -11.85
C ALA A 241 12.76 9.33 -11.07
N LEU A 242 12.50 10.00 -9.94
CA LEU A 242 13.48 10.60 -9.04
C LEU A 242 13.44 9.91 -7.67
N ARG A 243 14.58 9.37 -7.22
CA ARG A 243 14.69 8.69 -5.91
C ARG A 243 14.89 9.72 -4.78
N PRO A 244 14.29 9.54 -3.59
CA PRO A 244 13.18 8.65 -3.25
C PRO A 244 11.85 9.45 -3.19
N VAL A 245 11.43 10.02 -4.33
CA VAL A 245 10.27 10.92 -4.39
C VAL A 245 9.03 10.17 -4.86
N TRP A 246 7.98 10.23 -4.04
CA TRP A 246 6.64 9.71 -4.33
C TRP A 246 5.68 10.86 -4.63
N TRP A 247 4.80 10.66 -5.60
CA TRP A 247 3.64 11.51 -5.82
C TRP A 247 2.42 10.88 -5.16
N VAL A 248 1.88 11.53 -4.15
CA VAL A 248 0.80 11.00 -3.30
C VAL A 248 -0.43 11.88 -3.42
N GLN A 249 -1.55 11.27 -3.81
CA GLN A 249 -2.81 11.95 -4.10
C GLN A 249 -3.95 11.30 -3.33
N HIS A 250 -4.67 12.10 -2.55
CA HIS A 250 -5.86 11.66 -1.82
C HIS A 250 -7.12 12.18 -2.50
N PHE A 251 -8.11 11.32 -2.65
CA PHE A 251 -9.40 11.63 -3.24
C PHE A 251 -10.53 11.34 -2.25
N ASN A 252 -11.58 12.15 -2.27
CA ASN A 252 -12.81 11.86 -1.54
C ASN A 252 -13.62 10.74 -2.22
N SER A 253 -14.75 10.36 -1.62
CA SER A 253 -15.67 9.35 -2.16
C SER A 253 -16.29 9.71 -3.52
N GLU A 254 -16.32 10.99 -3.90
CA GLU A 254 -16.81 11.49 -5.19
C GLU A 254 -15.71 11.58 -6.27
N GLY A 255 -14.46 11.22 -5.93
CA GLY A 255 -13.32 11.30 -6.85
C GLY A 255 -12.69 12.69 -6.98
N ARG A 256 -13.05 13.64 -6.11
CA ARG A 256 -12.41 14.97 -6.04
C ARG A 256 -11.10 14.88 -5.26
N LEU A 257 -10.05 15.50 -5.82
CA LEU A 257 -8.73 15.61 -5.18
C LEU A 257 -8.83 16.45 -3.89
N LEU A 258 -8.37 15.87 -2.78
CA LEU A 258 -8.31 16.48 -1.45
C LEU A 258 -6.90 16.94 -1.09
N LEU A 259 -5.89 16.13 -1.43
CA LEU A 259 -4.49 16.42 -1.17
C LEU A 259 -3.66 15.98 -2.38
N ASP A 260 -2.75 16.85 -2.80
CA ASP A 260 -1.76 16.59 -3.84
C ASP A 260 -0.39 16.92 -3.27
N SER A 261 0.48 15.92 -3.16
CA SER A 261 1.75 16.08 -2.45
C SER A 261 2.88 15.28 -3.08
N LEU A 262 4.10 15.79 -2.87
CA LEU A 262 5.33 15.07 -3.14
C LEU A 262 5.96 14.67 -1.81
N GLU A 263 6.15 13.38 -1.60
CA GLU A 263 6.74 12.83 -0.39
C GLU A 263 8.13 12.28 -0.69
N VAL A 264 9.16 12.82 -0.03
CA VAL A 264 10.52 12.29 -0.10
C VAL A 264 10.68 11.28 1.02
N THR A 265 10.58 9.99 0.67
CA THR A 265 10.57 8.85 1.60
C THR A 265 10.83 7.54 0.86
N THR A 266 11.34 6.53 1.54
CA THR A 266 11.49 5.18 0.97
C THR A 266 10.14 4.54 0.64
N CYS A 267 9.10 4.85 1.42
CA CYS A 267 7.73 4.40 1.19
C CYS A 267 6.75 5.38 1.87
N PRO A 268 5.64 5.78 1.22
CA PRO A 268 4.62 6.61 1.84
C PRO A 268 3.99 5.91 3.03
N VAL A 269 3.74 6.66 4.11
CA VAL A 269 3.13 6.12 5.34
C VAL A 269 1.74 5.55 5.06
N ALA A 270 1.00 6.16 4.11
CA ALA A 270 -0.32 5.70 3.69
C ALA A 270 -0.33 4.27 3.10
N ALA A 271 0.82 3.76 2.66
CA ALA A 271 0.96 2.40 2.13
C ALA A 271 1.35 1.36 3.21
N LEU A 272 1.85 1.80 4.37
CA LEU A 272 2.38 0.91 5.39
C LEU A 272 1.27 0.36 6.28
N ALA A 273 1.29 -0.94 6.53
CA ALA A 273 0.53 -1.52 7.63
C ALA A 273 1.17 -1.15 8.97
N THR A 274 0.36 -0.78 9.96
CA THR A 274 0.87 -0.55 11.31
C THR A 274 1.08 -1.87 12.05
N GLN A 275 1.89 -1.86 13.11
CA GLN A 275 2.11 -3.08 13.91
C GLN A 275 0.78 -3.55 14.55
N GLU A 276 -0.06 -2.61 14.97
CA GLU A 276 -1.40 -2.88 15.49
C GLU A 276 -2.26 -3.62 14.46
N ASP A 277 -2.31 -3.13 13.21
CA ASP A 277 -3.10 -3.79 12.15
C ASP A 277 -2.62 -5.22 11.88
N ILE A 278 -1.31 -5.46 11.95
CA ILE A 278 -0.68 -6.77 11.73
C ILE A 278 -1.02 -7.72 12.87
N ASP A 279 -0.86 -7.26 14.12
CA ASP A 279 -1.17 -8.05 15.32
C ASP A 279 -2.67 -8.42 15.33
N ASP A 280 -3.57 -7.46 15.06
CA ASP A 280 -5.01 -7.69 14.90
C ASP A 280 -5.32 -8.72 13.81
N SER A 281 -4.57 -8.69 12.70
CA SER A 281 -4.73 -9.65 11.61
C SER A 281 -4.28 -11.06 12.02
N GLY A 282 -3.25 -11.16 12.87
CA GLY A 282 -2.83 -12.40 13.51
C GLY A 282 -3.93 -13.01 14.38
N GLU A 283 -4.58 -12.19 15.23
CA GLU A 283 -5.70 -12.61 16.06
C GLU A 283 -6.88 -13.09 15.21
N ARG A 284 -7.26 -12.32 14.18
CA ARG A 284 -8.37 -12.67 13.27
C ARG A 284 -8.13 -13.99 12.54
N LEU A 285 -6.91 -14.23 12.06
CA LEU A 285 -6.56 -15.50 11.43
C LEU A 285 -6.58 -16.66 12.43
N HIS A 286 -6.12 -16.43 13.67
CA HIS A 286 -6.20 -17.42 14.72
C HIS A 286 -7.64 -17.84 15.02
N GLU A 287 -8.52 -16.87 15.26
CA GLU A 287 -9.95 -17.12 15.51
C GLU A 287 -10.59 -17.88 14.35
N LEU A 288 -10.28 -17.50 13.11
CA LEU A 288 -10.81 -18.17 11.92
C LEU A 288 -10.40 -19.65 11.90
N LEU A 289 -9.12 -19.96 12.11
CA LEU A 289 -8.63 -21.34 12.06
C LEU A 289 -9.14 -22.18 13.24
N GLU A 290 -9.37 -21.60 14.42
CA GLU A 290 -10.00 -22.30 15.54
C GLU A 290 -11.41 -22.78 15.21
N THR A 291 -12.17 -22.02 14.41
CA THR A 291 -13.51 -22.46 13.97
C THR A 291 -13.47 -23.68 13.04
N TRP A 292 -12.30 -24.02 12.50
CA TRP A 292 -12.14 -25.14 11.58
C TRP A 292 -11.81 -26.45 12.31
N GLY A 293 -11.40 -26.41 13.59
CA GLY A 293 -11.10 -27.59 14.41
C GLY A 293 -10.11 -28.53 13.74
#